data_AF-A0A8S9YGM4-F1
#
_entry.id   AF-A0A8S9YGM4-F1
#
_cell.length_a   1.000
_cell.length_b   1.000
_cell.length_c   1.000
_cell.angle_alpha   90.00
_cell.angle_beta   90.00
_cell.angle_gamma   90.00
#
_symmetry.space_group_name_H-M   'P 1'
#
loop_
_entity.id
_entity.type
_entity.pdbx_description
1 polymer ?
#
loop_
_entity_poly.entity_id
_entity_poly.type
_entity_poly.pdbx_seq_one_letter_code
_entity_poly.pdbx_strand_id
1 'polypeptide(L)'
;MDCISKVPDFMTNTQCTQLDGRKPVRVWVDGCFDLVHFGHANALRQAKALGDQLIVGVHSDEEVKFHKGPPVFTEQERYRLIRAIKWVDEVVEAAPYVT
;
A
#
# COMPACT_ATOMS: atom_id res chain seq x y z
N MET A 1 -17.06 3.61 9.87
CA MET A 1 -15.88 3.28 10.70
C MET A 1 -14.72 3.39 9.74
N ASP A 2 -14.27 4.62 9.58
CA ASP A 2 -13.59 5.04 8.35
C ASP A 2 -12.11 4.69 8.51
N CYS A 3 -11.74 3.50 8.09
CA CYS A 3 -10.40 3.05 7.71
C CYS A 3 -9.43 4.16 7.23
N ILE A 4 -9.91 5.12 6.42
CA ILE A 4 -9.13 6.27 5.92
C ILE A 4 -8.59 7.15 7.07
N SER A 5 -9.33 7.26 8.19
CA SER A 5 -8.91 8.04 9.37
C SER A 5 -7.76 7.42 10.17
N LYS A 6 -7.42 6.14 9.90
CA LYS A 6 -6.28 5.45 10.53
C LYS A 6 -4.99 5.57 9.74
N VAL A 7 -4.97 6.20 8.56
CA VAL A 7 -3.72 6.53 7.88
C VAL A 7 -3.19 7.79 8.58
N PRO A 8 -2.15 7.71 9.44
CA PRO A 8 -1.64 8.89 10.10
C PRO A 8 -1.16 9.90 9.04
N ASP A 9 -1.43 11.18 9.26
CA ASP A 9 -0.76 12.30 8.60
C ASP A 9 0.70 12.34 9.11
N PHE A 10 1.48 11.31 8.79
CA PHE A 10 2.84 11.17 9.28
C PHE A 10 3.79 11.87 8.31
N MET A 11 4.27 13.03 8.72
CA MET A 11 5.23 13.86 7.99
C MET A 11 6.60 13.16 7.92
N THR A 12 6.76 12.14 7.07
CA THR A 12 8.09 11.63 6.72
C THR A 12 8.72 12.45 5.60
N ASN A 13 10.01 12.77 5.77
CA ASN A 13 10.93 13.57 4.95
C ASN A 13 11.10 13.14 3.47
N THR A 14 10.02 12.86 2.75
CA THR A 14 10.06 12.64 1.30
C THR A 14 9.91 14.00 0.62
N GLN A 15 10.95 14.44 -0.08
CA GLN A 15 10.97 15.70 -0.80
C GLN A 15 9.76 15.76 -1.76
N CYS A 16 8.71 16.47 -1.33
CA CYS A 16 7.66 16.92 -2.22
C CYS A 16 8.32 17.78 -3.28
N THR A 17 8.40 17.28 -4.51
CA THR A 17 8.61 18.14 -5.68
C THR A 17 7.58 19.27 -5.55
N GLN A 18 8.02 20.52 -5.50
CA GLN A 18 7.13 21.64 -5.22
C GLN A 18 6.07 21.73 -6.33
N LEU A 19 4.84 21.35 -6.01
CA LEU A 19 3.68 21.40 -6.90
C LEU A 19 2.90 22.67 -6.57
N ASP A 20 3.05 23.70 -7.40
CA ASP A 20 2.19 24.89 -7.61
C ASP A 20 1.02 25.13 -6.64
N GLY A 21 1.28 25.24 -5.34
CA GLY A 21 0.28 25.56 -4.31
C GLY A 21 -0.88 24.54 -4.11
N ARG A 22 -0.90 23.41 -4.83
CA ARG A 22 -1.97 22.40 -4.69
C ARG A 22 -1.61 21.32 -3.68
N LYS A 23 -2.63 20.80 -2.96
CA LYS A 23 -2.44 19.65 -2.06
C LYS A 23 -2.02 18.42 -2.87
N PRO A 24 -1.02 17.64 -2.42
CA PRO A 24 -0.63 16.42 -3.09
C PRO A 24 -1.76 15.38 -3.03
N VAL A 25 -2.00 14.69 -4.13
CA VAL A 25 -2.98 13.61 -4.25
C VAL A 25 -2.34 12.32 -3.76
N ARG A 26 -2.87 11.75 -2.69
CA ARG A 26 -2.45 10.47 -2.12
C ARG A 26 -3.40 9.37 -2.61
N VAL A 27 -2.84 8.31 -3.18
CA VAL A 27 -3.57 7.14 -3.67
C VAL A 27 -3.36 5.99 -2.69
N TRP A 28 -4.46 5.38 -2.27
CA TRP A 28 -4.46 4.18 -1.44
C TRP A 28 -4.77 2.95 -2.29
N VAL A 29 -3.95 1.91 -2.13
CA VAL A 29 -4.23 0.56 -2.65
C VAL A 29 -3.91 -0.43 -1.56
N ASP A 30 -4.79 -1.38 -1.30
CA ASP A 30 -4.53 -2.45 -0.34
C ASP A 30 -4.74 -3.83 -0.94
N GLY A 31 -4.21 -4.83 -0.24
CA GLY A 31 -4.37 -6.21 -0.63
C GLY A 31 -3.52 -7.19 0.17
N CYS A 32 -3.77 -8.47 -0.13
CA CYS A 32 -2.98 -9.57 0.40
C CYS A 32 -1.57 -9.58 -0.23
N PHE A 33 -1.46 -9.43 -1.56
CA PHE A 33 -0.19 -9.50 -2.29
C PHE A 33 0.63 -10.77 -2.04
N ASP A 34 -0.03 -11.91 -1.85
CA ASP A 34 0.66 -13.20 -1.83
C ASP A 34 1.23 -13.54 -3.21
N LEU A 35 2.36 -14.26 -3.25
CA LEU A 35 3.08 -14.60 -4.47
C LEU A 35 3.27 -13.38 -5.42
N VAL A 36 3.85 -12.29 -4.90
CA VAL A 36 4.02 -11.03 -5.65
C VAL A 36 4.62 -11.28 -7.04
N HIS A 37 3.89 -10.82 -8.06
CA HIS A 37 4.20 -11.06 -9.48
C HIS A 37 3.91 -9.81 -10.32
N PHE A 38 4.16 -9.89 -11.63
CA PHE A 38 3.96 -8.78 -12.57
C PHE A 38 2.59 -8.10 -12.46
N GLY A 39 1.51 -8.89 -12.31
CA GLY A 39 0.16 -8.36 -12.12
C GLY A 39 0.05 -7.32 -10.99
N HIS A 40 0.57 -7.64 -9.79
CA HIS A 40 0.60 -6.71 -8.66
C HIS A 40 1.44 -5.47 -8.97
N ALA A 41 2.67 -5.67 -9.50
CA ALA A 41 3.56 -4.55 -9.82
C ALA A 41 2.97 -3.60 -10.89
N ASN A 42 2.30 -4.14 -11.90
CA ASN A 42 1.67 -3.34 -12.95
C ASN A 42 0.38 -2.65 -12.47
N ALA A 43 -0.38 -3.25 -11.54
CA ALA A 43 -1.51 -2.59 -10.90
C ALA A 43 -1.05 -1.39 -10.06
N LEU A 44 0.00 -1.57 -9.25
CA LEU A 44 0.59 -0.49 -8.46
C LEU A 44 1.22 0.61 -9.34
N ARG A 45 1.84 0.23 -10.47
CA ARG A 45 2.29 1.21 -11.48
C ARG A 45 1.15 2.08 -12.00
N GLN A 46 -0.01 1.47 -12.29
CA GLN A 46 -1.18 2.21 -12.76
C GLN A 46 -1.74 3.11 -11.65
N ALA A 47 -1.82 2.62 -10.41
CA ALA A 47 -2.27 3.41 -9.28
C ALA A 47 -1.38 4.62 -9.01
N LYS A 48 -0.05 4.48 -9.09
CA LYS A 48 0.90 5.60 -8.97
C LYS A 48 0.67 6.70 -10.02
N ALA A 49 0.17 6.35 -11.20
CA ALA A 49 -0.13 7.35 -12.23
C ALA A 49 -1.38 8.20 -11.92
N LEU A 50 -2.18 7.84 -10.91
CA LEU A 50 -3.40 8.54 -10.52
C LEU A 50 -3.17 9.65 -9.47
N GLY A 51 -1.96 9.76 -8.92
CA GLY A 51 -1.66 10.76 -7.89
C GLY A 51 -0.18 11.02 -7.72
N ASP A 52 0.15 11.82 -6.72
CA ASP A 52 1.53 12.23 -6.44
C ASP A 52 2.23 11.20 -5.53
N GLN A 53 1.48 10.52 -4.66
CA GLN A 53 1.98 9.49 -3.74
C GLN A 53 1.10 8.24 -3.76
N LEU A 54 1.73 7.07 -3.75
CA LEU A 54 1.10 5.76 -3.65
C LEU A 54 1.45 5.12 -2.31
N ILE A 55 0.44 4.98 -1.46
CA ILE A 55 0.50 4.29 -0.18
C ILE A 55 -0.14 2.92 -0.38
N VAL A 56 0.60 1.86 -0.02
CA VAL A 56 0.14 0.48 -0.17
C VAL A 56 -0.11 -0.16 1.19
N GLY A 57 -1.35 -0.51 1.47
CA GLY A 57 -1.74 -1.28 2.65
C GLY A 57 -1.58 -2.78 2.42
N VAL A 58 -0.84 -3.46 3.29
CA VAL A 58 -0.69 -4.93 3.19
C VAL A 58 -1.39 -5.56 4.38
N HIS A 59 -2.36 -6.44 4.11
CA HIS A 59 -3.13 -7.11 5.17
C HIS A 59 -2.25 -8.09 5.98
N SER A 60 -2.57 -8.26 7.26
CA SER A 60 -1.90 -9.24 8.13
C SER A 60 -2.22 -10.69 7.73
N ASP A 61 -1.40 -11.63 8.16
CA ASP A 61 -1.66 -13.06 7.93
C ASP A 61 -2.97 -13.51 8.59
N GLU A 62 -3.31 -12.94 9.76
CA GLU A 62 -4.55 -13.20 10.47
C GLU A 62 -5.79 -12.77 9.66
N GLU A 63 -5.80 -11.54 9.16
CA GLU A 63 -6.90 -10.99 8.37
C GLU A 63 -7.08 -11.76 7.05
N VAL A 64 -5.98 -12.05 6.35
CA VAL A 64 -6.02 -12.81 5.09
C VAL A 64 -6.54 -14.23 5.33
N LYS A 65 -6.04 -14.91 6.38
CA LYS A 65 -6.47 -16.27 6.73
C LYS A 65 -7.96 -16.32 7.07
N PHE A 66 -8.47 -15.32 7.79
CA PHE A 66 -9.87 -15.27 8.19
C PHE A 66 -10.80 -15.04 6.99
N HIS A 67 -10.46 -14.14 6.06
CA HIS A 67 -11.36 -13.73 4.98
C HIS A 67 -11.21 -14.50 3.66
N LYS A 68 -10.00 -14.99 3.34
CA LYS A 68 -9.68 -15.60 2.03
C LYS A 68 -9.06 -16.99 2.14
N GLY A 69 -8.36 -17.27 3.24
CA GLY A 69 -7.54 -18.48 3.43
C GLY A 69 -6.06 -18.14 3.61
N PRO A 70 -5.23 -19.07 4.10
CA PRO A 70 -3.86 -18.78 4.50
C PRO A 70 -2.99 -18.41 3.27
N PRO A 71 -2.16 -17.35 3.36
CA PRO A 71 -1.19 -17.03 2.31
C PRO A 71 -0.01 -18.01 2.31
N VAL A 72 0.70 -18.10 1.18
CA VAL A 72 1.95 -18.84 1.04
C VAL A 72 3.11 -18.07 1.67
N PHE A 73 3.21 -16.77 1.38
CA PHE A 73 4.19 -15.88 2.00
C PHE A 73 3.67 -15.32 3.33
N THR A 74 4.57 -15.24 4.31
CA THR A 74 4.34 -14.52 5.55
C THR A 74 4.08 -13.04 5.28
N GLU A 75 3.37 -12.36 6.17
CA GLU A 75 3.13 -10.92 6.05
C GLU A 75 4.44 -10.12 5.94
N GLN A 76 5.50 -10.55 6.63
CA GLN A 76 6.82 -9.92 6.58
C GLN A 76 7.48 -10.03 5.20
N GLU A 77 7.35 -11.18 4.53
CA GLU A 77 7.82 -11.35 3.16
C GLU A 77 7.03 -10.46 2.20
N ARG A 78 5.69 -10.41 2.36
CA ARG A 78 4.81 -9.58 1.54
C ARG A 78 5.13 -8.09 1.72
N TYR A 79 5.37 -7.61 2.94
CA TYR A 79 5.81 -6.24 3.20
C TYR A 79 7.11 -5.90 2.47
N ARG A 80 8.12 -6.78 2.54
CA ARG A 80 9.42 -6.58 1.85
C ARG A 80 9.26 -6.56 0.34
N LEU A 81 8.45 -7.46 -0.22
CA LEU A 81 8.21 -7.56 -1.66
C LEU A 81 7.50 -6.30 -2.19
N ILE A 82 6.50 -5.78 -1.47
CA ILE A 82 5.82 -4.55 -1.85
C ILE A 82 6.74 -3.33 -1.74
N ARG A 83 7.56 -3.22 -0.68
CA ARG A 83 8.57 -2.15 -0.56
C ARG A 83 9.59 -2.14 -1.69
N ALA A 84 9.87 -3.29 -2.31
CA ALA A 84 10.80 -3.41 -3.42
C ALA A 84 10.20 -2.95 -4.77
N ILE A 85 8.89 -2.73 -4.85
CA ILE A 85 8.25 -2.26 -6.08
C ILE A 85 8.52 -0.77 -6.25
N LYS A 86 9.24 -0.42 -7.34
CA LYS A 86 9.68 0.95 -7.67
C LYS A 86 8.63 2.05 -7.50
N TRP A 87 7.36 1.74 -7.71
CA TRP A 87 6.26 2.72 -7.75
C TRP A 87 5.65 3.02 -6.38
N VAL A 88 5.96 2.21 -5.36
CA VAL A 88 5.41 2.32 -4.02
C VAL A 88 6.24 3.33 -3.22
N ASP A 89 5.59 4.36 -2.69
CA ASP A 89 6.27 5.37 -1.85
C ASP A 89 6.25 4.96 -0.38
N GLU A 90 5.15 4.34 0.07
CA GLU A 90 4.93 3.95 1.46
C GLU A 90 4.21 2.61 1.55
N VAL A 91 4.58 1.80 2.55
CA VAL A 91 3.89 0.57 2.90
C VAL A 91 3.33 0.67 4.31
N VAL A 92 2.02 0.47 4.44
CA VAL A 92 1.32 0.34 5.72
C VAL A 92 1.13 -1.14 6.03
N GLU A 93 1.79 -1.60 7.09
CA GLU A 93 1.69 -2.97 7.59
C GLU A 93 0.36 -3.18 8.33
N ALA A 94 -0.13 -4.43 8.34
CA ALA A 94 -1.37 -4.82 9.01
C ALA A 94 -2.59 -3.93 8.66
N ALA A 95 -2.73 -3.57 7.38
CA ALA A 95 -3.87 -2.80 6.90
C ALA A 95 -5.19 -3.58 7.10
N PRO A 96 -6.30 -2.94 7.49
CA PRO A 96 -7.58 -3.60 7.68
C PRO A 96 -8.08 -4.25 6.38
N TYR A 97 -8.80 -5.36 6.46
CA TYR A 97 -9.33 -6.04 5.26
C TYR A 97 -10.50 -5.31 4.60
N VAL A 98 -11.24 -4.49 5.37
CA VAL A 98 -12.34 -3.66 4.88
C VAL A 98 -11.99 -2.19 5.04
N THR A 99 -12.08 -1.48 3.92
CA THR A 99 -11.62 -0.10 3.71
C THR A 99 -12.70 0.73 3.01
#